data_AF-A0A3N7FX68-F1
#
_entry.id   AF-A0A3N7FX68-F1
#
_cell.length_a   1.000
_cell.length_b   1.000
_cell.length_c   1.000
_cell.angle_alpha   90.00
_cell.angle_beta   90.00
_cell.angle_gamma   90.00
#
_symmetry.space_group_name_H-M   'P 1'
#
loop_
_entity.id
_entity.type
_entity.pdbx_description
1 polymer ?
#
loop_
_entity_poly.entity_id
_entity_poly.type
_entity_poly.pdbx_seq_one_letter_code
_entity_poly.pdbx_strand_id
1 'polypeptide(L)'
;MVLQIRIKWHRPKPVMLFVSLGYFPDSNESTSQRIHVHKSLQIEGKTAVVFRHQFMLPFRQDPLLLSRRIKPVPGSDQLASLPLNETSILVISAKNCSEVPLLLQSMSIEVDDCIERPCTLEHSGMDILHPAHLVPGEEFKKIFTVIPEVESSCLDLGSLSLRWRRNSEMEDLSTSAATQEWVLTKHKLPDVKAELPPLVLNLEFPPYAVLGDPLMYSVKIRNQTRLLQEVKFSLGDAQGFVLSGSHSDTVIVLPKSEHALNYKLVPLASGPQQLPQVTMISARYSAAFQPSNAASTVFVFSSKPQFKTTDIRDNKSEPVAAE
;
A
#
# COMPACT_ATOMS: atom_id res chain seq x y z
N MET A 1 -19.22 -32.00 -33.72
CA MET A 1 -18.05 -32.36 -32.90
C MET A 1 -17.21 -31.12 -32.70
N VAL A 2 -17.06 -30.62 -31.46
CA VAL A 2 -16.25 -29.42 -31.16
C VAL A 2 -14.89 -29.90 -30.64
N LEU A 3 -13.82 -29.63 -31.39
CA LEU A 3 -12.46 -29.94 -30.95
C LEU A 3 -11.94 -28.76 -30.11
N GLN A 4 -11.71 -28.97 -28.82
CA GLN A 4 -11.13 -27.96 -27.94
C GLN A 4 -9.64 -28.27 -27.67
N ILE A 5 -8.75 -27.39 -28.10
CA ILE A 5 -7.30 -27.49 -27.84
C ILE A 5 -6.94 -26.47 -26.74
N ARG A 6 -6.32 -26.93 -25.66
CA ARG A 6 -5.80 -26.07 -24.57
C ARG A 6 -4.28 -26.02 -24.65
N ILE A 7 -3.73 -24.82 -24.75
CA ILE A 7 -2.29 -24.59 -24.82
C ILE A 7 -1.90 -23.76 -23.60
N LYS A 8 -0.81 -24.13 -22.93
CA LYS A 8 -0.25 -23.41 -21.78
C LYS A 8 1.09 -22.77 -22.20
N TRP A 9 1.25 -21.47 -21.94
CA TRP A 9 2.50 -20.75 -22.17
C TRP A 9 3.18 -20.47 -20.84
N HIS A 10 4.50 -20.64 -20.79
CA HIS A 10 5.31 -20.37 -19.61
C HIS A 10 5.79 -18.91 -19.53
N ARG A 11 5.79 -18.20 -20.67
CA ARG A 11 6.24 -16.80 -20.78
C ARG A 11 5.35 -16.01 -21.74
N PRO A 12 5.14 -14.72 -21.50
CA PRO A 12 4.48 -13.82 -22.44
C PRO A 12 5.38 -13.68 -23.68
N LYS A 13 4.98 -14.31 -24.78
CA LYS A 13 5.59 -14.11 -26.10
C LYS A 13 4.49 -14.05 -27.14
N PRO A 14 4.59 -13.18 -28.16
CA PRO A 14 3.70 -13.25 -29.30
C PRO A 14 3.93 -14.58 -30.03
N VAL A 15 2.86 -15.32 -30.30
CA VAL A 15 2.92 -16.61 -30.99
C VAL A 15 1.88 -16.66 -32.09
N MET A 16 2.28 -17.18 -33.24
CA MET A 16 1.37 -17.52 -34.34
C MET A 16 1.03 -19.01 -34.24
N LEU A 17 -0.24 -19.32 -34.00
CA LEU A 17 -0.76 -20.69 -34.05
C LEU A 17 -1.26 -20.99 -35.46
N PHE A 18 -0.78 -22.08 -36.03
CA PHE A 18 -1.28 -22.64 -37.28
C PHE A 18 -1.91 -24.00 -36.97
N VAL A 19 -3.19 -24.15 -37.30
CA VAL A 19 -3.95 -25.39 -37.07
C VAL A 19 -4.43 -25.89 -38.43
N SER A 20 -4.13 -27.15 -38.74
CA SER A 20 -4.66 -27.85 -39.91
C SER A 20 -5.44 -29.07 -39.46
N LEU A 21 -6.73 -29.13 -39.80
CA LEU A 21 -7.61 -30.26 -39.53
C LEU A 21 -7.90 -31.00 -40.83
N GLY A 22 -7.61 -32.30 -40.90
CA GLY A 22 -8.00 -33.16 -42.01
C GLY A 22 -9.14 -34.08 -41.60
N TYR A 23 -10.26 -34.10 -42.31
CA TYR A 23 -11.36 -35.03 -42.06
C TYR A 23 -11.89 -35.67 -43.34
N PHE A 24 -12.51 -36.84 -43.20
CA PHE A 24 -13.24 -37.51 -44.28
C PHE A 24 -14.73 -37.27 -44.07
N PRO A 25 -15.45 -36.69 -45.02
CA PRO A 25 -16.91 -36.59 -44.93
C PRO A 25 -17.50 -38.00 -44.97
N ASP A 26 -18.47 -38.26 -44.10
CA ASP A 26 -19.20 -39.53 -44.04
C ASP A 26 -20.18 -39.58 -45.22
N SER A 27 -19.69 -40.02 -46.37
CA SER A 27 -20.47 -40.32 -47.56
C SER A 27 -20.23 -41.78 -47.91
N ASN A 28 -21.30 -42.57 -48.07
CA ASN A 28 -21.31 -43.99 -48.42
C ASN A 28 -20.65 -44.35 -49.78
N GLU A 29 -19.82 -43.49 -50.35
CA GLU A 29 -19.10 -43.70 -51.60
C GLU A 29 -17.63 -44.05 -51.37
N SER A 30 -17.13 -45.04 -52.10
CA SER A 30 -15.80 -45.64 -52.03
C SER A 30 -14.63 -44.72 -52.44
N THR A 31 -14.87 -43.41 -52.58
CA THR A 31 -13.88 -42.40 -53.00
C THR A 31 -13.98 -41.11 -52.17
N SER A 32 -14.05 -41.20 -50.84
CA SER A 32 -14.08 -40.01 -49.98
C SER A 32 -12.74 -39.26 -49.99
N GLN A 33 -12.73 -38.05 -50.57
CA GLN A 33 -11.55 -37.18 -50.59
C GLN A 33 -11.31 -36.57 -49.21
N ARG A 34 -10.05 -36.57 -48.76
CA ARG A 34 -9.64 -35.96 -47.48
C ARG A 34 -9.73 -34.43 -47.58
N ILE A 35 -10.58 -33.81 -46.78
CA ILE A 35 -10.74 -32.35 -46.74
C ILE A 35 -9.80 -31.80 -45.68
N HIS A 36 -9.00 -30.78 -46.04
CA HIS A 36 -8.13 -30.06 -45.12
C HIS A 36 -8.67 -28.65 -44.84
N VAL A 37 -8.78 -28.30 -43.56
CA VAL A 37 -9.15 -26.96 -43.09
C VAL A 37 -7.96 -26.36 -42.38
N HIS A 38 -7.53 -25.18 -42.81
CA HIS A 38 -6.41 -24.45 -42.23
C HIS A 38 -6.91 -23.19 -41.51
N LYS A 39 -6.37 -22.91 -40.33
CA LYS A 39 -6.65 -21.68 -39.59
C LYS A 39 -5.39 -21.17 -38.91
N SER A 40 -5.14 -19.87 -39.02
CA SER A 40 -4.08 -19.18 -38.30
C SER A 40 -4.67 -18.26 -37.23
N LEU A 41 -4.00 -18.14 -36.09
CA LEU A 41 -4.37 -17.24 -35.00
C LEU A 41 -3.11 -16.57 -34.44
N GLN A 42 -3.09 -15.24 -34.46
CA GLN A 42 -2.07 -14.47 -33.78
C GLN A 42 -2.47 -14.28 -32.31
N ILE A 43 -1.58 -14.65 -31.40
CA ILE A 43 -1.76 -14.44 -29.96
C ILE A 43 -0.68 -13.47 -29.48
N GLU A 44 -1.10 -12.33 -28.94
CA GLU A 44 -0.20 -11.44 -28.21
C GLU A 44 0.02 -11.97 -26.80
N GLY A 45 1.26 -12.35 -26.48
CA GLY A 45 1.61 -12.76 -25.12
C GLY A 45 1.73 -11.54 -24.20
N LYS A 46 0.72 -11.29 -23.38
CA LYS A 46 0.73 -10.27 -22.31
C LYS A 46 0.81 -10.94 -20.94
N THR A 47 1.47 -10.31 -19.98
CA THR A 47 1.39 -10.71 -18.57
C THR A 47 -0.02 -10.47 -18.06
N ALA A 48 -0.63 -11.49 -17.44
CA ALA A 48 -2.00 -11.39 -16.93
C ALA A 48 -2.13 -10.40 -15.77
N VAL A 49 -1.06 -10.25 -14.96
CA VAL A 49 -1.02 -9.35 -13.82
C VAL A 49 0.22 -8.48 -13.90
N VAL A 50 0.07 -7.18 -13.65
CA VAL A 50 1.17 -6.22 -13.50
C VAL A 50 1.21 -5.74 -12.05
N PHE A 51 2.39 -5.78 -11.44
CA PHE A 51 2.60 -5.33 -10.07
C PHE A 51 3.10 -3.89 -10.01
N ARG A 52 2.66 -3.14 -9.02
CA ARG A 52 3.27 -1.87 -8.60
C ARG A 52 3.45 -1.88 -7.10
N HIS A 53 4.43 -1.12 -6.63
CA HIS A 53 4.72 -0.96 -5.22
C HIS A 53 4.90 0.52 -4.90
N GLN A 54 4.52 0.91 -3.70
CA GLN A 54 4.68 2.27 -3.21
C GLN A 54 4.99 2.25 -1.72
N PHE A 55 6.10 2.88 -1.33
CA PHE A 55 6.42 3.13 0.07
C PHE A 55 5.81 4.44 0.53
N MET A 56 5.25 4.42 1.74
CA MET A 56 4.67 5.57 2.41
C MET A 56 5.13 5.58 3.87
N LEU A 57 5.30 6.78 4.42
CA LEU A 57 5.54 6.95 5.84
C LEU A 57 4.21 6.86 6.61
N PRO A 58 4.24 6.52 7.90
CA PRO A 58 3.06 6.53 8.75
C PRO A 58 2.41 7.92 8.77
N PHE A 59 1.09 7.95 8.91
CA PHE A 59 0.35 9.19 8.96
C PHE A 59 0.86 10.07 10.11
N ARG A 60 1.18 11.34 9.81
CA ARG A 60 1.70 12.35 10.74
C ARG A 60 3.10 12.12 11.30
N GLN A 61 3.83 11.11 10.84
CA GLN A 61 5.21 10.86 11.23
C GLN A 61 6.16 11.14 10.05
N ASP A 62 7.21 11.93 10.29
CA ASP A 62 8.20 12.28 9.27
C ASP A 62 9.63 12.13 9.83
N PRO A 63 10.35 11.05 9.48
CA PRO A 63 11.74 10.83 9.87
C PRO A 63 12.71 11.56 8.93
N LEU A 64 13.77 12.13 9.48
CA LEU A 64 14.80 12.80 8.68
C LEU A 64 15.68 11.79 7.96
N LEU A 65 15.37 11.52 6.69
CA LEU A 65 16.22 10.68 5.85
C LEU A 65 17.22 11.56 5.09
N LEU A 66 18.51 11.45 5.46
CA LEU A 66 19.57 12.25 4.86
C LEU A 66 19.85 11.87 3.41
N SER A 67 19.49 10.64 3.00
CA SER A 67 19.57 10.18 1.62
C SER A 67 18.53 10.85 0.69
N ARG A 68 17.41 11.33 1.22
CA ARG A 68 16.33 11.99 0.47
C ARG A 68 16.67 13.42 0.02
N ARG A 69 17.89 13.92 0.30
CA ARG A 69 18.35 15.27 -0.06
C ARG A 69 18.39 15.54 -1.57
N ILE A 70 18.43 14.51 -2.39
CA ILE A 70 18.47 14.65 -3.85
C ILE A 70 17.01 14.58 -4.32
N LYS A 71 16.47 15.67 -4.85
CA LYS A 71 15.17 15.63 -5.56
C LYS A 71 15.21 14.44 -6.53
N PRO A 72 14.22 13.54 -6.51
CA PRO A 72 14.23 12.39 -7.40
C PRO A 72 14.31 12.89 -8.83
N VAL A 73 15.43 12.61 -9.50
CA VAL A 73 15.58 12.85 -10.93
C VAL A 73 14.72 11.78 -11.61
N PRO A 74 13.72 12.15 -12.43
CA PRO A 74 12.90 11.16 -13.13
C PRO A 74 13.81 10.30 -14.03
N GLY A 75 13.88 9.00 -13.74
CA GLY A 75 14.69 8.03 -14.49
C GLY A 75 15.95 7.50 -13.77
N SER A 76 16.21 7.90 -12.52
CA SER A 76 17.29 7.31 -11.71
C SER A 76 16.75 6.14 -10.86
N ASP A 77 17.43 4.99 -10.90
CA ASP A 77 17.25 3.86 -9.96
C ASP A 77 17.74 4.22 -8.55
N GLN A 78 17.21 5.30 -7.97
CA GLN A 78 17.49 5.65 -6.58
C GLN A 78 16.75 4.66 -5.69
N LEU A 79 17.54 3.89 -4.94
CA LEU A 79 17.06 3.00 -3.90
C LEU A 79 16.13 3.76 -2.94
N ALA A 80 14.92 3.25 -2.71
CA ALA A 80 14.02 3.87 -1.75
C ALA A 80 14.64 3.80 -0.35
N SER A 81 14.67 4.92 0.37
CA SER A 81 15.21 4.99 1.73
C SER A 81 14.12 4.76 2.76
N LEU A 82 14.34 3.85 3.71
CA LEU A 82 13.47 3.58 4.83
C LEU A 82 14.15 3.98 6.16
N PRO A 83 13.38 4.51 7.11
CA PRO A 83 13.87 4.79 8.46
C PRO A 83 14.10 3.49 9.23
N LEU A 84 15.32 3.33 9.78
CA LEU A 84 15.67 2.22 10.66
C LEU A 84 14.84 2.28 11.95
N ASN A 85 14.33 1.13 12.41
CA ASN A 85 13.53 0.97 13.64
C ASN A 85 12.24 1.81 13.67
N GLU A 86 11.79 2.33 12.54
CA GLU A 86 10.50 3.00 12.40
C GLU A 86 9.62 2.22 11.44
N THR A 87 8.32 2.38 11.59
CA THR A 87 7.34 1.75 10.71
C THR A 87 7.29 2.47 9.37
N SER A 88 7.24 1.69 8.29
CA SER A 88 6.95 2.15 6.94
C SER A 88 5.82 1.33 6.35
N ILE A 89 5.01 1.95 5.50
CA ILE A 89 3.86 1.32 4.86
C ILE A 89 4.24 1.00 3.42
N LEU A 90 4.18 -0.27 3.04
CA LEU A 90 4.34 -0.76 1.68
C LEU A 90 2.97 -1.12 1.10
N VAL A 91 2.53 -0.36 0.11
CA VAL A 91 1.33 -0.66 -0.67
C VAL A 91 1.74 -1.40 -1.92
N ILE A 92 1.28 -2.64 -2.05
CA ILE A 92 1.46 -3.44 -3.27
C ILE A 92 0.15 -3.51 -4.01
N SER A 93 0.22 -3.27 -5.32
CA SER A 93 -0.93 -3.37 -6.20
C SER A 93 -0.73 -4.40 -7.30
N ALA A 94 -1.77 -5.16 -7.59
CA ALA A 94 -1.82 -6.17 -8.65
C ALA A 94 -2.95 -5.81 -9.61
N LYS A 95 -2.60 -5.37 -10.81
CA LYS A 95 -3.57 -4.98 -11.84
C LYS A 95 -3.83 -6.12 -12.81
N ASN A 96 -5.09 -6.43 -13.08
CA ASN A 96 -5.47 -7.37 -14.13
C ASN A 96 -5.29 -6.71 -15.51
N CYS A 97 -4.40 -7.26 -16.32
CA CYS A 97 -4.13 -6.84 -17.69
C CYS A 97 -4.57 -7.89 -18.72
N SER A 98 -5.31 -8.91 -18.29
CA SER A 98 -5.91 -9.89 -19.18
C SER A 98 -7.35 -9.51 -19.54
N GLU A 99 -7.83 -10.01 -20.68
CA GLU A 99 -9.20 -9.81 -21.17
C GLU A 99 -10.25 -10.58 -20.36
N VAL A 100 -9.82 -11.40 -19.39
CA VAL A 100 -10.70 -12.26 -18.58
C VAL A 100 -10.61 -11.90 -17.10
N PRO A 101 -11.70 -12.07 -16.35
CA PRO A 101 -11.67 -11.91 -14.90
C PRO A 101 -10.72 -12.93 -14.24
N LEU A 102 -10.03 -12.50 -13.19
CA LEU A 102 -9.14 -13.33 -12.38
C LEU A 102 -9.74 -13.54 -10.99
N LEU A 103 -9.41 -14.68 -10.38
CA LEU A 103 -9.67 -14.98 -8.99
C LEU A 103 -8.33 -14.97 -8.25
N LEU A 104 -8.22 -14.19 -7.17
CA LEU A 104 -7.03 -14.13 -6.33
C LEU A 104 -7.26 -14.94 -5.05
N GLN A 105 -6.39 -15.90 -4.75
CA GLN A 105 -6.43 -16.65 -3.49
C GLN A 105 -5.64 -15.98 -2.39
N SER A 106 -4.42 -15.53 -2.68
CA SER A 106 -3.54 -14.95 -1.67
C SER A 106 -2.46 -14.08 -2.30
N MET A 107 -1.99 -13.12 -1.50
CA MET A 107 -0.86 -12.26 -1.80
C MET A 107 0.01 -12.16 -0.53
N SER A 108 1.27 -12.58 -0.62
CA SER A 108 2.23 -12.60 0.50
C SER A 108 3.63 -12.22 0.02
N ILE A 109 4.48 -11.77 0.94
CA ILE A 109 5.89 -11.51 0.66
C ILE A 109 6.69 -12.66 1.26
N GLU A 110 7.46 -13.34 0.43
CA GLU A 110 8.37 -14.42 0.83
C GLU A 110 9.80 -13.87 0.82
N VAL A 111 10.49 -14.00 1.95
CA VAL A 111 11.92 -13.71 2.08
C VAL A 111 12.65 -15.05 2.02
N ASP A 112 13.77 -15.12 1.31
CA ASP A 112 14.56 -16.35 1.19
C ASP A 112 15.13 -16.75 2.56
N ASP A 113 14.89 -17.98 3.01
CA ASP A 113 15.11 -18.45 4.38
C ASP A 113 16.61 -18.61 4.76
N CYS A 114 17.53 -18.25 3.86
CA CYS A 114 18.97 -18.47 4.06
C CYS A 114 19.70 -17.32 4.79
N ILE A 115 19.05 -16.18 5.07
CA ILE A 115 19.67 -15.02 5.73
C ILE A 115 18.76 -14.56 6.88
N GLU A 116 19.35 -14.22 8.04
CA GLU A 116 18.62 -13.56 9.13
C GLU A 116 17.81 -12.39 8.57
N ARG A 117 16.49 -12.37 8.84
CA ARG A 117 15.59 -11.37 8.24
C ARG A 117 16.00 -9.98 8.72
N PRO A 118 16.50 -9.10 7.83
CA PRO A 118 16.98 -7.79 8.24
C PRO A 118 15.83 -6.77 8.43
N CYS A 119 14.60 -7.21 8.18
CA CYS A 119 13.38 -6.43 8.37
C CYS A 119 12.21 -7.32 8.84
N THR A 120 11.38 -6.74 9.69
CA THR A 120 10.09 -7.31 10.07
C THR A 120 9.02 -6.83 9.08
N LEU A 121 8.33 -7.80 8.47
CA LEU A 121 7.25 -7.60 7.51
C LEU A 121 5.95 -8.11 8.13
N GLU A 122 5.08 -7.18 8.53
CA GLU A 122 3.74 -7.50 9.01
C GLU A 122 2.73 -7.20 7.90
N HIS A 123 1.67 -8.01 7.77
CA HIS A 123 0.59 -7.72 6.83
C HIS A 123 -0.61 -7.18 7.60
N SER A 124 -1.03 -5.96 7.25
CA SER A 124 -2.20 -5.33 7.86
C SER A 124 -3.43 -5.73 7.06
N GLY A 125 -4.07 -6.82 7.47
CA GLY A 125 -5.32 -7.30 6.88
C GLY A 125 -5.56 -8.79 7.12
N MET A 126 -6.84 -9.16 7.27
CA MET A 126 -7.26 -10.56 7.24
C MET A 126 -6.82 -11.16 5.90
N ASP A 127 -6.22 -12.36 5.92
CA ASP A 127 -5.95 -13.07 4.67
C ASP A 127 -7.23 -13.18 3.85
N ILE A 128 -7.07 -13.22 2.52
CA ILE A 128 -8.20 -13.28 1.57
C ILE A 128 -9.04 -14.53 1.91
N LEU A 129 -10.08 -14.36 2.72
CA LEU A 129 -10.94 -15.45 3.21
C LEU A 129 -11.71 -16.09 2.06
N HIS A 130 -12.03 -15.30 1.03
CA HIS A 130 -12.76 -15.71 -0.16
C HIS A 130 -12.01 -15.20 -1.38
N PRO A 131 -11.84 -16.01 -2.45
CA PRO A 131 -11.11 -15.58 -3.62
C PRO A 131 -11.61 -14.25 -4.18
N ALA A 132 -10.75 -13.24 -4.23
CA ALA A 132 -11.14 -11.92 -4.70
C ALA A 132 -11.29 -11.95 -6.22
N HIS A 133 -12.44 -11.52 -6.73
CA HIS A 133 -12.70 -11.34 -8.15
C HIS A 133 -12.05 -10.05 -8.63
N LEU A 134 -11.22 -10.13 -9.68
CA LEU A 134 -10.50 -9.01 -10.26
C LEU A 134 -10.84 -8.90 -11.75
N VAL A 135 -11.63 -7.90 -12.11
CA VAL A 135 -12.12 -7.65 -13.48
C VAL A 135 -10.99 -7.07 -14.36
N PRO A 136 -11.00 -7.24 -15.70
CA PRO A 136 -10.03 -6.60 -16.58
C PRO A 136 -9.88 -5.09 -16.30
N GLY A 137 -8.64 -4.65 -16.08
CA GLY A 137 -8.30 -3.26 -15.76
C GLY A 137 -8.38 -2.90 -14.28
N GLU A 138 -8.99 -3.72 -13.42
CA GLU A 138 -9.07 -3.51 -11.99
C GLU A 138 -7.74 -3.78 -11.28
N GLU A 139 -7.54 -3.15 -10.13
CA GLU A 139 -6.32 -3.22 -9.33
C GLU A 139 -6.63 -3.65 -7.89
N PHE A 140 -6.12 -4.81 -7.48
CA PHE A 140 -6.17 -5.28 -6.10
C PHE A 140 -5.00 -4.69 -5.31
N LYS A 141 -5.23 -4.18 -4.11
CA LYS A 141 -4.19 -3.59 -3.26
C LYS A 141 -4.10 -4.30 -1.92
N LYS A 142 -2.88 -4.61 -1.47
CA LYS A 142 -2.59 -5.13 -0.12
C LYS A 142 -1.54 -4.24 0.54
N ILE A 143 -1.71 -4.03 1.85
CA ILE A 143 -0.85 -3.16 2.66
C ILE A 143 0.01 -4.02 3.57
N PHE A 144 1.30 -3.72 3.60
CA PHE A 144 2.29 -4.34 4.47
C PHE A 144 2.96 -3.27 5.32
N THR A 145 3.24 -3.59 6.56
CA THR A 145 4.10 -2.79 7.45
C THR A 145 5.51 -3.35 7.34
N VAL A 146 6.48 -2.47 7.11
CA VAL A 146 7.90 -2.81 7.00
C VAL A 146 8.65 -2.06 8.09
N ILE A 147 9.41 -2.80 8.91
CA ILE A 147 10.28 -2.25 9.95
C ILE A 147 11.70 -2.77 9.70
N PRO A 148 12.62 -1.94 9.16
CA PRO A 148 14.02 -2.33 9.04
C PRO A 148 14.69 -2.38 10.42
N GLU A 149 15.37 -3.48 10.72
CA GLU A 149 16.03 -3.71 12.02
C GLU A 149 17.55 -3.53 11.93
N VAL A 150 18.10 -3.68 10.72
CA VAL A 150 19.53 -3.57 10.43
C VAL A 150 19.78 -2.41 9.49
N GLU A 151 20.76 -1.56 9.82
CA GLU A 151 21.23 -0.51 8.92
C GLU A 151 21.93 -1.15 7.72
N SER A 152 21.44 -0.87 6.51
CA SER A 152 21.97 -1.47 5.28
C SER A 152 21.82 -0.52 4.11
N SER A 153 22.85 -0.46 3.26
CA SER A 153 22.80 0.26 1.99
C SER A 153 21.96 -0.44 0.93
N CYS A 154 21.69 -1.74 1.10
CA CYS A 154 20.94 -2.58 0.18
C CYS A 154 20.24 -3.69 0.98
N LEU A 155 18.97 -3.46 1.31
CA LEU A 155 18.11 -4.36 2.06
C LEU A 155 17.19 -5.08 1.06
N ASP A 156 17.30 -6.41 1.00
CA ASP A 156 16.39 -7.24 0.22
C ASP A 156 15.08 -7.44 1.00
N LEU A 157 13.97 -6.99 0.41
CA LEU A 157 12.61 -7.17 0.96
C LEU A 157 11.99 -8.51 0.55
N GLY A 158 12.66 -9.28 -0.31
CA GLY A 158 12.19 -10.56 -0.80
C GLY A 158 11.33 -10.45 -2.07
N SER A 159 10.52 -11.48 -2.29
CA SER A 159 9.67 -11.61 -3.47
C SER A 159 8.19 -11.68 -3.09
N LEU A 160 7.38 -10.89 -3.79
CA LEU A 160 5.93 -10.98 -3.74
C LEU A 160 5.47 -12.26 -4.42
N SER A 161 4.71 -13.08 -3.71
CA SER A 161 4.01 -14.26 -4.21
C SER A 161 2.51 -13.94 -4.34
N LEU A 162 2.00 -13.94 -5.56
CA LEU A 162 0.57 -13.84 -5.85
C LEU A 162 0.05 -15.18 -6.38
N ARG A 163 -0.98 -15.72 -5.72
CA ARG A 163 -1.65 -16.94 -6.16
C ARG A 163 -3.01 -16.62 -6.75
N TRP A 164 -3.23 -16.94 -8.03
CA TRP A 164 -4.43 -16.56 -8.78
C TRP A 164 -4.84 -17.61 -9.82
N ARG A 165 -6.06 -17.51 -10.36
CA ARG A 165 -6.54 -18.29 -11.51
C ARG A 165 -7.48 -17.46 -12.37
N ARG A 166 -7.80 -17.92 -13.58
CA ARG A 166 -8.82 -17.27 -14.43
C ARG A 166 -10.20 -17.70 -13.96
N ASN A 167 -11.14 -16.76 -13.90
CA ASN A 167 -12.54 -17.09 -13.69
C ASN A 167 -13.11 -17.56 -15.04
N SER A 168 -13.31 -18.86 -15.18
CA SER A 168 -13.95 -19.45 -16.36
C SER A 168 -15.44 -19.53 -16.09
N GLU A 169 -16.24 -18.65 -16.71
CA GLU A 169 -17.71 -18.70 -16.64
C GLU A 169 -18.30 -19.90 -17.39
N MET A 170 -17.47 -20.69 -18.09
CA MET A 170 -17.90 -21.87 -18.82
C MET A 170 -18.02 -23.09 -17.87
N GLU A 171 -19.00 -23.07 -16.97
CA GLU A 171 -19.63 -24.27 -16.42
C GLU A 171 -20.68 -24.79 -17.42
N ASP A 172 -20.25 -25.15 -18.62
CA ASP A 172 -21.07 -26.03 -19.45
C ASP A 172 -20.88 -27.46 -18.94
N LEU A 173 -21.99 -27.99 -18.43
CA LEU A 173 -22.19 -29.35 -17.93
C LEU A 173 -21.42 -30.39 -18.74
N SER A 174 -20.89 -31.39 -18.03
CA SER A 174 -20.23 -32.61 -18.54
C SER A 174 -18.74 -32.50 -18.91
N THR A 175 -17.88 -32.54 -17.89
CA THR A 175 -16.87 -33.59 -17.67
C THR A 175 -15.95 -33.12 -16.56
N SER A 176 -16.02 -33.80 -15.40
CA SER A 176 -15.08 -33.72 -14.27
C SER A 176 -14.61 -32.33 -13.85
N ALA A 177 -14.90 -31.95 -12.61
CA ALA A 177 -14.26 -30.85 -11.88
C ALA A 177 -12.71 -31.00 -11.87
N ALA A 178 -12.09 -30.69 -13.01
CA ALA A 178 -10.66 -30.61 -13.16
C ALA A 178 -10.26 -29.31 -12.46
N THR A 179 -9.93 -29.47 -11.18
CA THR A 179 -9.19 -28.57 -10.31
C THR A 179 -8.33 -27.64 -11.16
N GLN A 180 -8.85 -26.44 -11.48
CA GLN A 180 -8.04 -25.44 -12.13
C GLN A 180 -6.95 -25.06 -11.13
N GLU A 181 -5.74 -25.52 -11.41
CA GLU A 181 -4.55 -25.26 -10.59
C GLU A 181 -4.36 -23.75 -10.44
N TRP A 182 -4.10 -23.34 -9.21
CA TRP A 182 -3.73 -21.98 -8.90
C TRP A 182 -2.36 -21.66 -9.50
N VAL A 183 -2.27 -20.57 -10.24
CA VAL A 183 -1.02 -20.03 -10.79
C VAL A 183 -0.34 -19.20 -9.73
N LEU A 184 0.91 -19.53 -9.42
CA LEU A 184 1.79 -18.71 -8.57
C LEU A 184 2.63 -17.79 -9.45
N THR A 185 2.51 -16.48 -9.24
CA THR A 185 3.36 -15.47 -9.88
C THR A 185 4.25 -14.84 -8.82
N LYS A 186 5.57 -14.92 -9.01
CA LYS A 186 6.55 -14.28 -8.13
C LYS A 186 7.09 -13.00 -8.75
N HIS A 187 7.27 -11.96 -7.95
CA HIS A 187 7.86 -10.68 -8.36
C HIS A 187 8.84 -10.19 -7.30
N LYS A 188 10.12 -10.04 -7.66
CA LYS A 188 11.14 -9.53 -6.75
C LYS A 188 10.84 -8.06 -6.43
N LEU A 189 10.79 -7.71 -5.14
CA LEU A 189 10.64 -6.33 -4.70
C LEU A 189 11.96 -5.57 -4.90
N PRO A 190 11.92 -4.24 -5.07
CA PRO A 190 13.15 -3.46 -5.16
C PRO A 190 13.93 -3.56 -3.85
N ASP A 191 15.26 -3.58 -3.96
CA ASP A 191 16.10 -3.43 -2.79
C ASP A 191 15.92 -1.99 -2.22
N VAL A 192 16.04 -1.81 -0.91
CA VAL A 192 15.83 -0.52 -0.23
C VAL A 192 17.00 -0.17 0.69
N LYS A 193 17.21 1.12 0.97
CA LYS A 193 18.26 1.56 1.91
C LYS A 193 17.65 1.76 3.28
N ALA A 194 18.15 1.10 4.30
CA ALA A 194 17.77 1.35 5.69
C ALA A 194 18.79 2.30 6.34
N GLU A 195 18.35 3.45 6.84
CA GLU A 195 19.22 4.41 7.52
C GLU A 195 18.58 4.93 8.81
N LEU A 196 19.40 5.18 9.83
CA LEU A 196 18.92 5.70 11.11
C LEU A 196 18.56 7.19 10.97
N PRO A 197 17.28 7.58 11.17
CA PRO A 197 16.91 8.98 11.11
C PRO A 197 17.41 9.71 12.37
N PRO A 198 18.26 10.75 12.26
CA PRO A 198 18.76 11.45 13.45
C PRO A 198 17.65 12.17 14.23
N LEU A 199 16.57 12.55 13.55
CA LEU A 199 15.43 13.28 14.10
C LEU A 199 14.14 12.70 13.50
N VAL A 200 13.12 12.53 14.32
CA VAL A 200 11.78 12.10 13.88
C VAL A 200 10.75 13.11 14.36
N LEU A 201 9.92 13.58 13.44
CA LEU A 201 8.84 14.50 13.70
C LEU A 201 7.52 13.73 13.80
N ASN A 202 6.70 14.05 14.80
CA ASN A 202 5.35 13.52 14.94
C ASN A 202 4.35 14.66 15.17
N LEU A 203 3.24 14.65 14.42
CA LEU A 203 2.15 15.62 14.59
C LEU A 203 1.00 14.97 15.35
N GLU A 204 0.63 15.56 16.49
CA GLU A 204 -0.47 15.08 17.30
C GLU A 204 -1.56 16.15 17.39
N PHE A 205 -2.75 15.78 16.92
CA PHE A 205 -3.95 16.60 17.05
C PHE A 205 -5.20 15.70 16.97
N PRO A 206 -6.34 16.14 17.51
CA PRO A 206 -7.59 15.39 17.44
C PRO A 206 -8.00 15.03 16.00
N PRO A 207 -8.75 13.92 15.80
CA PRO A 207 -9.21 13.52 14.47
C PRO A 207 -10.21 14.51 13.86
N TYR A 208 -10.92 15.27 14.70
CA TYR A 208 -11.85 16.31 14.28
C TYR A 208 -11.77 17.52 15.22
N ALA A 209 -12.28 18.65 14.76
CA ALA A 209 -12.46 19.85 15.57
C ALA A 209 -13.91 20.34 15.49
N VAL A 210 -14.29 21.26 16.37
CA VAL A 210 -15.60 21.92 16.35
C VAL A 210 -15.36 23.41 16.22
N LEU A 211 -16.17 24.06 15.38
CA LEU A 211 -16.10 25.50 15.14
C LEU A 211 -16.17 26.27 16.47
N GLY A 212 -15.20 27.14 16.72
CA GLY A 212 -15.09 27.93 17.95
C GLY A 212 -14.52 27.20 19.18
N ASP A 213 -14.42 25.87 19.17
CA ASP A 213 -13.82 25.11 20.27
C ASP A 213 -12.29 25.01 20.09
N PRO A 214 -11.48 25.33 21.11
CA PRO A 214 -10.03 25.19 21.01
C PRO A 214 -9.57 23.74 20.90
N LEU A 215 -8.65 23.47 19.97
CA LEU A 215 -7.94 22.20 19.83
C LEU A 215 -6.45 22.38 20.15
N MET A 216 -5.82 21.31 20.63
CA MET A 216 -4.38 21.26 20.85
C MET A 216 -3.69 20.65 19.63
N TYR A 217 -2.67 21.35 19.14
CA TYR A 217 -1.78 20.88 18.08
C TYR A 217 -0.38 20.76 18.66
N SER A 218 0.10 19.53 18.79
CA SER A 218 1.42 19.23 19.35
C SER A 218 2.34 18.73 18.26
N VAL A 219 3.51 19.36 18.17
CA VAL A 219 4.56 18.98 17.25
C VAL A 219 5.73 18.41 18.05
N LYS A 220 5.89 17.10 17.97
CA LYS A 220 6.87 16.35 18.76
C LYS A 220 8.11 16.04 17.93
N ILE A 221 9.26 16.46 18.45
CA ILE A 221 10.57 16.29 17.84
C ILE A 221 11.34 15.30 18.70
N ARG A 222 11.59 14.10 18.16
CA ARG A 222 12.35 13.06 18.83
C ARG A 222 13.78 13.03 18.29
N ASN A 223 14.76 13.19 19.18
CA ASN A 223 16.18 13.12 18.85
C ASN A 223 16.70 11.71 19.07
N GLN A 224 17.06 11.03 17.98
CA GLN A 224 17.62 9.67 18.06
C GLN A 224 19.14 9.67 18.17
N THR A 225 19.80 10.82 18.08
CA THR A 225 21.25 10.92 18.18
C THR A 225 21.72 10.94 19.63
N ARG A 226 23.02 10.69 19.84
CA ARG A 226 23.70 10.88 21.13
C ARG A 226 24.17 12.31 21.35
N LEU A 227 23.84 13.22 20.43
CA LEU A 227 24.26 14.61 20.44
C LEU A 227 23.05 15.51 20.65
N LEU A 228 23.29 16.67 21.23
CA LEU A 228 22.32 17.74 21.31
C LEU A 228 22.04 18.27 19.90
N GLN A 229 20.76 18.47 19.58
CA GLN A 229 20.30 18.95 18.28
C GLN A 229 19.62 20.31 18.44
N GLU A 230 20.11 21.29 17.69
CA GLU A 230 19.46 22.58 17.54
C GLU A 230 18.53 22.53 16.32
N VAL A 231 17.24 22.80 16.56
CA VAL A 231 16.20 22.76 15.54
C VAL A 231 15.51 24.12 15.51
N LYS A 232 15.58 24.77 14.34
CA LYS A 232 14.84 26.00 14.06
C LYS A 232 13.48 25.61 13.52
N PHE A 233 12.41 26.22 13.99
CA PHE A 233 11.08 25.97 13.45
C PHE A 233 10.41 27.28 13.06
N SER A 234 9.53 27.19 12.08
CA SER A 234 8.65 28.27 11.66
C SER A 234 7.30 27.68 11.31
N LEU A 235 6.23 28.34 11.76
CA LEU A 235 4.86 27.95 11.49
C LEU A 235 4.31 28.84 10.38
N GLY A 236 3.69 28.25 9.36
CA GLY A 236 2.99 28.98 8.31
C GLY A 236 1.61 29.44 8.78
N ASP A 237 1.12 30.52 8.19
CA ASP A 237 -0.21 31.05 8.51
C ASP A 237 -1.31 30.10 8.02
N ALA A 238 -2.36 29.93 8.83
CA ALA A 238 -3.55 29.16 8.48
C ALA A 238 -4.79 30.05 8.59
N GLN A 239 -5.39 30.42 7.45
CA GLN A 239 -6.54 31.33 7.41
C GLN A 239 -7.79 30.81 8.13
N GLY A 240 -7.89 29.49 8.34
CA GLY A 240 -9.02 28.84 9.01
C GLY A 240 -8.89 28.76 10.54
N PHE A 241 -7.82 29.27 11.14
CA PHE A 241 -7.56 29.13 12.58
C PHE A 241 -7.00 30.40 13.22
N VAL A 242 -7.40 30.64 14.47
CA VAL A 242 -6.64 31.51 15.38
C VAL A 242 -5.61 30.65 16.10
N LEU A 243 -4.34 31.04 16.01
CA LEU A 243 -3.23 30.35 16.64
C LEU A 243 -2.75 31.12 17.88
N SER A 244 -2.47 30.39 18.96
CA SER A 244 -1.68 30.86 20.09
C SER A 244 -0.42 30.00 20.24
N GLY A 245 0.75 30.66 20.21
CA GLY A 245 2.08 30.04 20.36
C GLY A 245 3.16 30.81 19.60
N SER A 246 4.41 30.37 19.72
CA SER A 246 5.54 30.97 19.00
C SER A 246 5.48 30.66 17.51
N HIS A 247 5.53 31.68 16.66
CA HIS A 247 5.47 31.50 15.21
C HIS A 247 6.79 31.01 14.62
N SER A 248 7.92 31.49 15.14
CA SER A 248 9.25 30.97 14.82
C SER A 248 10.16 31.08 16.02
N ASP A 249 10.96 30.05 16.27
CA ASP A 249 11.96 30.03 17.33
C ASP A 249 12.99 28.91 17.07
N THR A 250 14.00 28.83 17.94
CA THR A 250 14.99 27.77 17.94
C THR A 250 14.90 26.98 19.24
N VAL A 251 14.76 25.66 19.13
CA VAL A 251 14.74 24.76 20.28
C VAL A 251 15.92 23.82 20.30
N ILE A 252 16.30 23.46 21.51
CA ILE A 252 17.36 22.51 21.80
C ILE A 252 16.72 21.20 22.23
N VAL A 253 16.97 20.13 21.48
CA VAL A 253 16.49 18.78 21.80
C VAL A 253 17.65 17.96 22.35
N LEU A 254 17.50 17.45 23.58
CA LEU A 254 18.54 16.68 24.26
C LEU A 254 18.77 15.33 23.56
N PRO A 255 19.96 14.71 23.73
CA PRO A 255 20.22 13.37 23.23
C PRO A 255 19.17 12.36 23.70
N LYS A 256 18.69 11.51 22.78
CA LYS A 256 17.72 10.44 23.09
C LYS A 256 16.44 10.91 23.79
N SER A 257 16.09 12.20 23.66
CA SER A 257 14.89 12.78 24.26
C SER A 257 13.88 13.23 23.20
N GLU A 258 12.70 13.59 23.65
CA GLU A 258 11.65 14.21 22.85
C GLU A 258 11.39 15.64 23.35
N HIS A 259 11.07 16.55 22.44
CA HIS A 259 10.64 17.90 22.74
C HIS A 259 9.32 18.18 22.02
N ALA A 260 8.32 18.70 22.73
CA ALA A 260 6.99 18.97 22.19
C ALA A 260 6.70 20.46 22.13
N LEU A 261 6.40 20.96 20.94
CA LEU A 261 5.89 22.31 20.71
C LEU A 261 4.37 22.25 20.72
N ASN A 262 3.74 22.92 21.68
CA ASN A 262 2.28 22.88 21.84
C ASN A 262 1.65 24.20 21.40
N TYR A 263 0.66 24.10 20.52
CA TYR A 263 -0.11 25.21 20.00
C TYR A 263 -1.58 25.03 20.34
N LYS A 264 -2.23 26.14 20.68
CA LYS A 264 -3.68 26.18 20.84
C LYS A 264 -4.29 26.81 19.59
N LEU A 265 -5.14 26.06 18.91
CA LEU A 265 -5.80 26.47 17.68
C LEU A 265 -7.29 26.59 17.90
N VAL A 266 -7.91 27.65 17.42
CA VAL A 266 -9.38 27.82 17.42
C VAL A 266 -9.87 27.90 15.98
N PRO A 267 -10.67 26.94 15.50
CA PRO A 267 -11.18 26.96 14.13
C PRO A 267 -12.18 28.11 13.91
N LEU A 268 -12.02 28.82 12.79
CA LEU A 268 -12.86 29.93 12.35
C LEU A 268 -13.84 29.55 11.22
N ALA A 269 -13.62 28.42 10.56
CA ALA A 269 -14.45 27.93 9.47
C ALA A 269 -14.70 26.42 9.60
N SER A 270 -15.86 25.97 9.14
CA SER A 270 -16.23 24.55 9.10
C SER A 270 -15.70 23.87 7.83
N GLY A 271 -15.78 22.53 7.79
CA GLY A 271 -15.30 21.71 6.67
C GLY A 271 -13.83 21.29 6.81
N PRO A 272 -13.22 20.77 5.73
CA PRO A 272 -11.81 20.39 5.73
C PRO A 272 -10.93 21.65 5.80
N GLN A 273 -10.17 21.78 6.89
CA GLN A 273 -9.27 22.91 7.12
C GLN A 273 -7.81 22.45 7.17
N GLN A 274 -6.93 23.24 6.55
CA GLN A 274 -5.48 23.01 6.61
C GLN A 274 -4.93 23.58 7.92
N LEU A 275 -4.21 22.76 8.66
CA LEU A 275 -3.46 23.18 9.83
C LEU A 275 -2.27 24.04 9.42
N PRO A 276 -1.76 24.88 10.33
CA PRO A 276 -0.53 25.64 10.12
C PRO A 276 0.62 24.73 9.67
N GLN A 277 1.23 25.05 8.53
CA GLN A 277 2.35 24.26 8.00
C GLN A 277 3.58 24.44 8.89
N VAL A 278 4.10 23.36 9.45
CA VAL A 278 5.31 23.42 10.26
C VAL A 278 6.51 23.17 9.37
N THR A 279 7.41 24.14 9.29
CA THR A 279 8.72 23.95 8.69
C THR A 279 9.74 23.86 9.80
N MET A 280 10.57 22.81 9.79
CA MET A 280 11.69 22.68 10.73
C MET A 280 13.00 22.58 9.98
N ILE A 281 14.07 23.13 10.54
CA ILE A 281 15.40 23.07 9.97
C ILE A 281 16.34 22.60 11.07
N SER A 282 16.98 21.45 10.86
CA SER A 282 18.08 21.02 11.72
C SER A 282 19.34 21.80 11.36
N ALA A 283 19.90 22.53 12.33
CA ALA A 283 21.10 23.33 12.12
C ALA A 283 22.31 22.45 11.72
N ARG A 284 22.52 21.35 12.45
CA ARG A 284 23.63 20.41 12.23
C ARG A 284 23.59 19.76 10.85
N TYR A 285 22.42 19.32 10.43
CA TYR A 285 22.29 18.60 9.16
C TYR A 285 21.99 19.53 7.99
N SER A 286 21.68 20.81 8.24
CA SER A 286 21.23 21.77 7.22
C SER A 286 20.11 21.16 6.35
N ALA A 287 19.16 20.50 7.02
CA ALA A 287 18.08 19.77 6.39
C ALA A 287 16.75 20.23 6.95
N ALA A 288 15.77 20.39 6.05
CA ALA A 288 14.45 20.88 6.38
C ALA A 288 13.41 19.74 6.41
N PHE A 289 12.44 19.87 7.31
CA PHE A 289 11.23 19.05 7.40
C PHE A 289 10.06 19.91 7.00
N GLN A 290 9.18 19.35 6.18
CA GLN A 290 7.87 19.93 5.93
C GLN A 290 6.89 18.77 5.81
N PRO A 291 6.07 18.52 6.85
CA PRO A 291 5.06 17.49 6.81
C PRO A 291 4.16 17.66 5.60
N SER A 292 3.72 16.54 5.01
CA SER A 292 2.82 16.57 3.87
C SER A 292 1.50 17.29 4.19
N ASN A 293 0.93 18.02 3.23
CA ASN A 293 -0.35 18.71 3.40
C ASN A 293 -1.49 17.75 3.81
N ALA A 294 -1.45 16.51 3.30
CA ALA A 294 -2.42 15.47 3.66
C ALA A 294 -2.38 15.12 5.15
N ALA A 295 -1.19 15.09 5.75
CA ALA A 295 -1.00 14.84 7.19
C ALA A 295 -1.42 16.04 8.06
N SER A 296 -1.57 17.22 7.47
CA SER A 296 -1.88 18.48 8.14
C SER A 296 -3.31 18.96 7.88
N THR A 297 -4.25 18.07 7.56
CA THR A 297 -5.67 18.41 7.37
C THR A 297 -6.52 17.92 8.54
N VAL A 298 -7.44 18.74 9.02
CA VAL A 298 -8.44 18.37 10.04
C VAL A 298 -9.83 18.74 9.57
N PHE A 299 -10.82 17.91 9.89
CA PHE A 299 -12.22 18.23 9.59
C PHE A 299 -12.84 18.99 10.76
N VAL A 300 -13.42 20.16 10.48
CA VAL A 300 -14.06 21.03 11.47
C VAL A 300 -15.59 20.92 11.31
N PHE A 301 -16.26 20.39 12.33
CA PHE A 301 -17.72 20.36 12.38
C PHE A 301 -18.28 21.72 12.81
N SER A 302 -19.45 22.09 12.29
CA SER A 302 -20.18 23.29 12.73
C SER A 302 -20.69 23.18 14.17
N SER A 303 -20.93 21.96 14.65
CA SER A 303 -21.35 21.65 16.02
C SER A 303 -20.84 20.27 16.42
N LYS A 304 -20.88 19.95 17.73
CA LYS A 304 -20.41 18.65 18.23
C LYS A 304 -21.18 17.50 17.55
N PRO A 305 -20.49 16.56 16.89
CA PRO A 305 -21.15 15.43 16.24
C PRO A 305 -21.82 14.55 17.29
N GLN A 306 -23.11 14.26 17.10
CA GLN A 306 -23.82 13.27 17.89
C GLN A 306 -23.65 11.90 17.23
N PHE A 307 -22.63 11.16 17.66
CA PHE A 307 -22.54 9.75 17.31
C PHE A 307 -23.58 8.99 18.13
N LYS A 308 -24.66 8.54 17.50
CA LYS A 308 -25.58 7.58 18.13
C LYS A 308 -24.85 6.25 18.21
N THR A 309 -24.21 5.97 19.34
CA THR A 309 -23.78 4.62 19.66
C THR A 309 -25.05 3.81 19.84
N THR A 310 -25.40 2.98 18.87
CA THR A 310 -26.35 1.90 19.09
C THR A 310 -25.70 0.95 20.10
N ASP A 311 -26.00 1.15 21.37
CA ASP A 311 -25.81 0.14 22.39
C ASP A 311 -26.61 -1.09 21.94
N ILE A 312 -25.90 -2.11 21.46
CA ILE A 312 -26.41 -3.47 21.44
C ILE A 312 -26.58 -3.83 22.92
N ARG A 313 -27.76 -3.55 23.47
CA ARG A 313 -28.17 -4.06 24.77
C ARG A 313 -28.05 -5.58 24.72
N ASP A 314 -27.12 -6.10 25.50
CA ASP A 314 -27.13 -7.47 25.98
C ASP A 314 -28.53 -7.79 26.53
N ASN A 315 -29.29 -8.58 25.79
CA ASN A 315 -30.44 -9.30 26.32
C ASN A 315 -29.91 -10.38 27.27
N LYS A 316 -29.61 -9.99 28.51
CA LYS A 316 -29.50 -10.94 29.62
C LYS A 316 -30.86 -11.00 30.30
N SER A 317 -31.62 -12.04 29.96
CA SER A 317 -32.83 -12.45 30.66
C SER A 317 -32.53 -12.66 32.15
N GLU A 318 -33.21 -11.92 33.02
CA GLU A 318 -33.31 -12.23 34.45
C GLU A 318 -34.15 -13.51 34.65
N PRO A 319 -33.75 -14.42 35.56
CA PRO A 319 -34.60 -15.52 35.97
C PRO A 319 -35.63 -15.02 37.00
N VAL A 320 -36.90 -15.36 36.76
CA VAL A 320 -37.98 -15.25 37.73
C VAL A 320 -37.68 -16.20 38.89
N ALA A 321 -37.47 -15.65 40.08
CA ALA A 321 -37.50 -16.40 41.33
C ALA A 321 -38.88 -16.21 41.98
N ALA A 322 -39.49 -17.35 42.31
CA ALA A 322 -40.74 -17.45 43.04
C ALA A 322 -40.55 -17.10 44.52
N GLU A 323 -41.51 -16.36 45.07
CA GLU A 323 -42.14 -16.65 46.37
C GLU A 323 -43.55 -16.06 46.39
#